data_AF-A0A368N9B1-F1
#
_entry.id   AF-A0A368N9B1-F1
#
_cell.length_a   1.000
_cell.length_b   1.000
_cell.length_c   1.000
_cell.angle_alpha   90.00
_cell.angle_beta   90.00
_cell.angle_gamma   90.00
#
_symmetry.space_group_name_H-M   'P 1'
#
loop_
_entity.id
_entity.type
_entity.pdbx_description
1 polymer ?
#
loop_
_entity_poly.entity_id
_entity_poly.type
_entity_poly.pdbx_seq_one_letter_code
_entity_poly.pdbx_strand_id
1 'polypeptide(L)'
;MELTPAAVEAEYEWVRDRAPVVVPLINETRDRLADCFGVEVGSVTADAYRDEVTHVFADGTRAVNVAAYVALLRDLDVTGDYPGFVVDEVLGRELAATVAGGQPFSLLAQATFHVADVMTHTDGVAGADDLDAALAAGVQTRLPGWEWTERESPFAVDGA
;
A
#
# COMPACT_ATOMS: atom_id res chain seq x y z
N MET A 1 5.77 -17.04 13.19
CA MET A 1 6.20 -15.63 13.28
C MET A 1 5.96 -15.11 14.70
N GLU A 2 6.91 -14.38 15.28
CA GLU A 2 6.79 -13.67 16.56
C GLU A 2 7.15 -12.19 16.33
N LEU A 3 6.24 -11.27 16.66
CA LEU A 3 6.45 -9.82 16.47
C LEU A 3 7.14 -9.24 17.71
N THR A 4 8.44 -9.04 17.61
CA THR A 4 9.24 -8.28 18.58
C THR A 4 9.60 -6.90 18.01
N PRO A 5 10.03 -5.93 18.83
CA PRO A 5 10.51 -4.65 18.30
C PRO A 5 11.60 -4.79 17.22
N ALA A 6 12.54 -5.73 17.41
CA ALA A 6 13.58 -6.02 16.43
C ALA A 6 13.03 -6.63 15.13
N ALA A 7 11.98 -7.46 15.23
CA ALA A 7 11.30 -7.98 14.04
C ALA A 7 10.59 -6.86 13.27
N VAL A 8 9.95 -5.91 13.97
CA VAL A 8 9.31 -4.75 13.33
C VAL A 8 10.34 -3.85 12.64
N GLU A 9 11.52 -3.65 13.24
CA GLU A 9 12.62 -2.90 12.62
C GLU A 9 13.15 -3.59 11.35
N ALA A 10 13.30 -4.91 11.37
CA ALA A 10 13.69 -5.67 10.19
C ALA A 10 12.65 -5.58 9.05
N GLU A 11 11.36 -5.66 9.37
CA GLU A 11 10.30 -5.49 8.37
C GLU A 11 10.22 -4.04 7.85
N TYR A 12 10.47 -3.04 8.70
CA TYR A 12 10.62 -1.65 8.26
C TYR A 12 11.71 -1.49 7.20
N GLU A 13 12.91 -2.02 7.47
CA GLU A 13 14.03 -1.96 6.53
C GLU A 13 13.68 -2.69 5.23
N TRP A 14 13.07 -3.86 5.33
CA TRP A 14 12.65 -4.65 4.17
C TRP A 14 11.63 -3.91 3.29
N VAL A 15 10.59 -3.32 3.89
CA VAL A 15 9.59 -2.53 3.16
C VAL A 15 10.24 -1.29 2.53
N ARG A 16 11.09 -0.57 3.28
CA ARG A 16 11.79 0.61 2.78
C ARG A 16 12.69 0.30 1.58
N ASP A 17 13.35 -0.85 1.60
CA ASP A 17 14.24 -1.30 0.52
C ASP A 17 13.49 -1.89 -0.69
N ARG A 18 12.17 -2.15 -0.55
CA ARG A 18 11.29 -2.60 -1.65
C ARG A 18 10.97 -1.51 -2.68
N ALA A 19 11.49 -0.28 -2.50
CA ALA A 19 11.28 0.86 -3.40
C ALA A 19 11.46 0.56 -4.90
N PRO A 20 12.46 -0.21 -5.37
CA PRO A 20 12.63 -0.52 -6.80
C PRO A 20 11.49 -1.35 -7.41
N VAL A 21 10.68 -2.02 -6.58
CA VAL A 21 9.51 -2.80 -7.01
C VAL A 21 8.23 -2.00 -6.83
N VAL A 22 8.03 -1.41 -5.65
CA VAL A 22 6.77 -0.74 -5.31
C VAL A 22 6.59 0.60 -6.02
N VAL A 23 7.66 1.38 -6.24
CA VAL A 23 7.53 2.71 -6.86
C VAL A 23 7.06 2.63 -8.33
N PRO A 24 7.58 1.73 -9.18
CA PRO A 24 7.00 1.48 -10.50
C PRO A 24 5.51 1.12 -10.44
N LEU A 25 5.11 0.21 -9.55
CA LEU A 25 3.71 -0.21 -9.39
C LEU A 25 2.81 0.95 -8.93
N ILE A 26 3.29 1.81 -8.03
CA ILE A 26 2.59 3.03 -7.63
C ILE A 26 2.32 3.91 -8.84
N ASN A 27 3.34 4.18 -9.65
CA ASN A 27 3.23 5.08 -10.78
C ASN A 27 2.33 4.49 -11.88
N GLU A 28 2.44 3.19 -12.16
CA GLU A 28 1.55 2.51 -13.11
C GLU A 28 0.09 2.53 -12.63
N THR A 29 -0.14 2.30 -11.33
CA THR A 29 -1.47 2.39 -10.73
C THR A 29 -2.01 3.82 -10.80
N ARG A 30 -1.19 4.84 -10.55
CA ARG A 30 -1.57 6.25 -10.67
C ARG A 30 -1.93 6.61 -12.11
N ASP A 31 -1.13 6.19 -13.10
CA ASP A 31 -1.40 6.40 -14.52
C ASP A 31 -2.72 5.74 -14.93
N ARG A 32 -2.96 4.49 -14.48
CA ARG A 32 -4.21 3.77 -14.76
C ARG A 32 -5.44 4.48 -14.19
N LEU A 33 -5.34 4.97 -12.96
CA LEU A 33 -6.43 5.70 -12.30
C LEU A 33 -6.64 7.09 -12.90
N ALA A 34 -5.56 7.80 -13.24
CA ALA A 34 -5.56 9.08 -13.95
C ALA A 34 -6.38 8.97 -15.25
N ASP A 35 -6.09 7.95 -16.06
CA ASP A 35 -6.83 7.65 -17.30
C ASP A 35 -8.32 7.34 -17.04
N CYS A 36 -8.62 6.51 -16.03
CA CYS A 36 -9.99 6.15 -15.66
C CYS A 36 -10.84 7.36 -15.25
N PHE A 37 -10.24 8.28 -14.50
CA PHE A 37 -10.95 9.44 -13.95
C PHE A 37 -10.83 10.70 -14.83
N GLY A 38 -9.96 10.69 -15.84
CA GLY A 38 -9.67 11.85 -16.68
C GLY A 38 -9.05 13.00 -15.87
N VAL A 39 -8.14 12.66 -14.96
CA VAL A 39 -7.45 13.62 -14.08
C VAL A 39 -5.94 13.43 -14.18
N GLU A 40 -5.18 14.47 -13.88
CA GLU A 40 -3.72 14.36 -13.74
C GLU A 40 -3.36 13.89 -12.33
N VAL A 41 -2.40 12.96 -12.23
CA VAL A 41 -1.88 12.49 -10.95
C VAL A 41 -0.35 12.55 -10.99
N GLY A 42 0.27 13.21 -10.00
CA GLY A 42 1.73 13.34 -9.95
C GLY A 42 2.45 12.01 -9.76
N SER A 43 3.66 11.86 -10.30
CA SER A 43 4.50 10.68 -10.10
C SER A 43 5.19 10.66 -8.73
N VAL A 44 5.48 9.46 -8.23
CA VAL A 44 6.22 9.19 -6.99
C VAL A 44 7.68 8.84 -7.29
N THR A 45 8.59 9.40 -6.47
CA THR A 45 10.01 9.06 -6.49
C THR A 45 10.35 8.04 -5.40
N ALA A 46 11.48 7.35 -5.56
CA ALA A 46 11.95 6.39 -4.55
C ALA A 46 12.27 7.04 -3.19
N ASP A 47 12.71 8.29 -3.18
CA ASP A 47 13.00 9.00 -1.93
C ASP A 47 11.71 9.37 -1.20
N ALA A 48 10.70 9.87 -1.92
CA ALA A 48 9.37 10.13 -1.34
C ALA A 48 8.73 8.86 -0.77
N TYR A 49 8.88 7.73 -1.46
CA TYR A 49 8.45 6.42 -0.94
C TYR A 49 9.15 6.06 0.38
N ARG A 50 10.48 6.14 0.43
CA ARG A 50 11.25 5.77 1.63
C ARG A 50 10.95 6.67 2.83
N ASP A 51 10.77 7.96 2.58
CA ASP A 51 10.39 8.93 3.60
C ASP A 51 8.99 8.61 4.14
N GLU A 52 8.04 8.29 3.26
CA GLU A 52 6.69 7.92 3.70
C GLU A 52 6.64 6.59 4.44
N VAL A 53 7.43 5.59 4.03
CA VAL A 53 7.59 4.34 4.81
C VAL A 53 8.12 4.66 6.21
N THR A 54 9.08 5.57 6.33
CA THR A 54 9.59 6.03 7.64
C THR A 54 8.47 6.64 8.49
N HIS A 55 7.60 7.46 7.89
CA HIS A 55 6.43 8.03 8.58
C HIS A 55 5.41 6.98 9.01
N VAL A 56 5.14 5.96 8.18
CA VAL A 56 4.23 4.86 8.50
C VAL A 56 4.73 4.06 9.71
N PHE A 57 6.03 3.74 9.75
CA PHE A 57 6.62 2.94 10.82
C PHE A 57 6.93 3.74 12.11
N ALA A 58 6.87 5.07 12.06
CA ALA A 58 6.99 5.90 13.26
C ALA A 58 5.81 5.77 14.23
N ASP A 59 4.63 5.37 13.74
CA ASP A 59 3.47 5.01 14.58
C ASP A 59 3.58 3.54 15.00
N GLY A 60 4.02 3.27 16.23
CA GLY A 60 4.28 1.91 16.71
C GLY A 60 3.07 0.97 16.65
N THR A 61 1.83 1.50 16.79
CA THR A 61 0.62 0.68 16.69
C THR A 61 0.38 0.27 15.24
N ARG A 62 0.63 1.17 14.29
CA ARG A 62 0.56 0.87 12.86
C ARG A 62 1.71 -0.05 12.44
N ALA A 63 2.93 0.26 12.84
CA ALA A 63 4.16 -0.44 12.48
C ALA A 63 4.08 -1.94 12.76
N VAL A 64 3.62 -2.33 13.96
CA VAL A 64 3.51 -3.75 14.32
C VAL A 64 2.49 -4.51 13.45
N ASN A 65 1.40 -3.85 13.04
CA ASN A 65 0.39 -4.46 12.18
C ASN A 65 0.86 -4.54 10.73
N VAL A 66 1.49 -3.49 10.20
CA VAL A 66 2.11 -3.51 8.87
C VAL A 66 3.17 -4.61 8.79
N ALA A 67 4.06 -4.69 9.77
CA ALA A 67 5.09 -5.74 9.84
C ALA A 67 4.48 -7.15 9.86
N ALA A 68 3.41 -7.36 10.63
CA ALA A 68 2.74 -8.66 10.69
C ALA A 68 2.09 -9.04 9.34
N TYR A 69 1.37 -8.11 8.69
CA TYR A 69 0.79 -8.38 7.37
C TYR A 69 1.85 -8.68 6.32
N VAL A 70 2.92 -7.87 6.27
CA VAL A 70 4.03 -8.06 5.35
C VAL A 70 4.66 -9.44 5.52
N ALA A 71 5.01 -9.82 6.75
CA ALA A 71 5.64 -11.10 7.02
C ALA A 71 4.68 -12.28 6.78
N LEU A 72 3.37 -12.14 7.04
CA LEU A 72 2.38 -13.18 6.69
C LEU A 72 2.31 -13.40 5.19
N LEU A 73 2.14 -12.34 4.40
CA LEU A 73 2.01 -12.43 2.94
C LEU A 73 3.27 -12.99 2.28
N ARG A 74 4.46 -12.64 2.79
CA ARG A 74 5.74 -13.18 2.30
C ARG A 74 5.88 -14.69 2.46
N ASP A 75 5.19 -15.29 3.43
CA ASP A 75 5.23 -16.72 3.73
C ASP A 75 3.97 -17.46 3.26
N LEU A 76 2.91 -16.74 2.87
CA LEU A 76 1.61 -17.31 2.54
C LEU A 76 1.60 -17.89 1.12
N ASP A 77 1.33 -19.18 1.02
CA ASP A 77 1.32 -19.90 -0.25
C ASP A 77 0.13 -20.84 -0.36
N VAL A 78 -0.32 -21.09 -1.59
CA VAL A 78 -1.36 -22.08 -1.90
C VAL A 78 -0.97 -22.86 -3.15
N THR A 79 -1.25 -24.17 -3.14
CA THR A 79 -0.87 -25.05 -4.26
C THR A 79 -1.49 -24.58 -5.57
N GLY A 80 -0.61 -24.23 -6.51
CA GLY A 80 -0.98 -23.85 -7.87
C GLY A 80 -1.74 -22.53 -7.95
N ASP A 81 -1.55 -21.66 -6.95
CA ASP A 81 -2.17 -20.34 -6.89
C ASP A 81 -3.67 -20.41 -7.17
N TYR A 82 -4.35 -21.25 -6.39
CA TYR A 82 -5.71 -21.65 -6.66
C TYR A 82 -6.65 -20.42 -6.59
N PRO A 83 -7.37 -20.04 -7.68
CA PRO A 83 -8.12 -18.77 -7.73
C PRO A 83 -9.32 -18.65 -6.75
N GLY A 84 -9.64 -19.73 -6.04
CA GLY A 84 -10.65 -19.70 -4.97
C GLY A 84 -10.05 -19.53 -3.57
N PHE A 85 -8.72 -19.46 -3.46
CA PHE A 85 -8.01 -19.01 -2.27
C PHE A 85 -7.96 -17.48 -2.31
N VAL A 86 -8.35 -16.85 -1.20
CA VAL A 86 -8.57 -15.39 -1.14
C VAL A 86 -8.01 -14.80 0.15
N VAL A 87 -7.15 -15.54 0.85
CA VAL A 87 -6.66 -15.13 2.17
C VAL A 87 -5.58 -14.07 2.02
N ASP A 88 -4.70 -14.26 1.06
CA ASP A 88 -3.74 -13.30 0.52
C ASP A 88 -4.44 -11.99 0.11
N GLU A 89 -5.52 -12.07 -0.66
CA GLU A 89 -6.35 -10.91 -1.06
C GLU A 89 -6.94 -10.15 0.13
N VAL A 90 -7.44 -10.88 1.13
CA VAL A 90 -7.93 -10.28 2.37
C VAL A 90 -6.80 -9.59 3.12
N LEU A 91 -5.64 -10.23 3.25
CA LEU A 91 -4.49 -9.67 3.95
C LEU A 91 -3.88 -8.48 3.21
N GLY A 92 -3.78 -8.54 1.87
CA GLY A 92 -3.30 -7.46 1.02
C GLY A 92 -4.21 -6.22 1.12
N ARG A 93 -5.52 -6.42 1.04
CA ARG A 93 -6.50 -5.34 1.25
C ARG A 93 -6.36 -4.69 2.64
N GLU A 94 -6.24 -5.50 3.70
CA GLU A 94 -6.07 -4.96 5.06
C GLU A 94 -4.70 -4.32 5.28
N LEU A 95 -3.63 -4.81 4.63
CA LEU A 95 -2.32 -4.16 4.61
C LEU A 95 -2.40 -2.78 3.98
N ALA A 96 -3.02 -2.64 2.80
CA ALA A 96 -3.20 -1.36 2.12
C ALA A 96 -3.93 -0.34 3.00
N ALA A 97 -5.04 -0.76 3.62
CA ALA A 97 -5.77 0.07 4.59
C ALA A 97 -4.91 0.49 5.79
N THR A 98 -4.17 -0.46 6.37
CA THR A 98 -3.35 -0.24 7.57
C THR A 98 -2.22 0.75 7.29
N VAL A 99 -1.56 0.63 6.14
CA VAL A 99 -0.55 1.60 5.68
C VAL A 99 -1.19 2.97 5.56
N ALA A 100 -2.28 3.09 4.79
CA ALA A 100 -2.96 4.36 4.50
C ALA A 100 -3.42 5.10 5.76
N GLY A 101 -3.98 4.39 6.75
CA GLY A 101 -4.37 4.91 8.05
C GLY A 101 -5.88 4.97 8.26
N GLY A 102 -6.41 6.14 8.64
CA GLY A 102 -7.84 6.33 8.91
C GLY A 102 -8.68 6.59 7.66
N GLN A 103 -10.00 6.72 7.85
CA GLN A 103 -10.89 7.18 6.79
C GLN A 103 -10.63 8.66 6.47
N PRO A 104 -10.73 9.08 5.19
CA PRO A 104 -11.20 8.29 4.03
C PRO A 104 -10.12 7.41 3.37
N PHE A 105 -8.86 7.58 3.75
CA PHE A 105 -7.72 7.00 3.05
C PHE A 105 -7.66 5.47 3.12
N SER A 106 -8.05 4.85 4.23
CA SER A 106 -8.08 3.38 4.29
C SER A 106 -9.02 2.77 3.27
N LEU A 107 -10.24 3.29 3.11
CA LEU A 107 -11.19 2.77 2.12
C LEU A 107 -10.68 2.97 0.69
N LEU A 108 -10.09 4.13 0.41
CA LEU A 108 -9.50 4.41 -0.91
C LEU A 108 -8.33 3.48 -1.22
N ALA A 109 -7.49 3.15 -0.23
CA ALA A 109 -6.40 2.21 -0.38
C ALA A 109 -6.90 0.78 -0.62
N GLN A 110 -7.96 0.34 0.07
CA GLN A 110 -8.58 -0.96 -0.18
C GLN A 110 -9.16 -1.07 -1.59
N ALA A 111 -9.80 -0.01 -2.09
CA ALA A 111 -10.31 0.02 -3.46
C ALA A 111 -9.16 0.05 -4.49
N THR A 112 -8.11 0.82 -4.21
CA THR A 112 -6.93 0.92 -5.09
C THR A 112 -6.16 -0.39 -5.14
N PHE A 113 -6.11 -1.14 -4.04
CA PHE A 113 -5.44 -2.44 -3.96
C PHE A 113 -5.92 -3.38 -5.07
N HIS A 114 -7.23 -3.54 -5.26
CA HIS A 114 -7.75 -4.41 -6.32
C HIS A 114 -7.44 -3.91 -7.75
N VAL A 115 -7.10 -2.63 -7.93
CA VAL A 115 -6.63 -2.12 -9.24
C VAL A 115 -5.15 -2.41 -9.41
N ALA A 116 -4.34 -2.22 -8.37
CA ALA A 116 -2.92 -2.53 -8.39
C ALA A 116 -2.67 -4.05 -8.53
N ASP A 117 -3.48 -4.86 -7.86
CA ASP A 117 -3.40 -6.32 -7.84
C ASP A 117 -3.51 -6.92 -9.25
N VAL A 118 -4.59 -6.59 -9.99
CA VAL A 118 -4.76 -7.07 -11.38
C VAL A 118 -3.67 -6.63 -12.36
N MET A 119 -2.81 -5.69 -11.96
CA MET A 119 -1.67 -5.18 -12.73
C MET A 119 -0.32 -5.74 -12.24
N THR A 120 -0.28 -6.36 -11.06
CA THR A 120 0.93 -6.83 -10.40
C THR A 120 1.08 -8.32 -10.59
N HIS A 121 2.25 -8.78 -11.04
CA HIS A 121 2.57 -10.20 -11.13
C HIS A 121 3.98 -10.38 -10.55
N THR A 122 4.07 -10.99 -9.38
CA THR A 122 5.34 -11.24 -8.68
C THR A 122 5.56 -12.75 -8.58
N ASP A 123 6.66 -13.24 -9.16
CA ASP A 123 7.05 -14.64 -9.01
C ASP A 123 7.27 -15.00 -7.53
N GLY A 124 6.69 -16.10 -7.06
CA GLY A 124 6.96 -16.59 -5.71
C GLY A 124 5.79 -17.36 -5.11
N VAL A 125 5.54 -17.07 -3.84
CA VAL A 125 4.39 -17.57 -3.07
C VAL A 125 3.13 -16.79 -3.45
N ALA A 126 1.96 -17.39 -3.22
CA ALA A 126 0.68 -16.75 -3.52
C ALA A 126 0.52 -15.32 -2.96
N GLY A 127 1.02 -15.03 -1.76
CA GLY A 127 0.90 -13.68 -1.18
C GLY A 127 1.88 -12.63 -1.71
N ALA A 128 2.74 -12.95 -2.68
CA ALA A 128 3.87 -12.08 -3.05
C ALA A 128 3.45 -10.86 -3.89
N ASP A 129 2.56 -11.04 -4.85
CA ASP A 129 1.98 -9.97 -5.68
C ASP A 129 1.00 -9.13 -4.88
N ASP A 130 0.11 -9.75 -4.11
CA ASP A 130 -0.83 -9.10 -3.20
C ASP A 130 -0.10 -8.16 -2.22
N LEU A 131 1.07 -8.57 -1.74
CA LEU A 131 1.92 -7.74 -0.89
C LEU A 131 2.45 -6.50 -1.63
N ASP A 132 3.00 -6.67 -2.83
CA ASP A 132 3.56 -5.56 -3.58
C ASP A 132 2.45 -4.58 -4.02
N ALA A 133 1.28 -5.11 -4.43
CA ALA A 133 0.08 -4.35 -4.76
C ALA A 133 -0.47 -3.59 -3.54
N ALA A 134 -0.52 -4.22 -2.37
CA ALA A 134 -0.98 -3.60 -1.14
C ALA A 134 -0.06 -2.46 -0.68
N LEU A 135 1.26 -2.64 -0.77
CA LEU A 135 2.23 -1.59 -0.49
C LEU A 135 2.07 -0.42 -1.47
N ALA A 136 1.87 -0.70 -2.76
CA ALA A 136 1.61 0.34 -3.76
C ALA A 136 0.34 1.14 -3.44
N ALA A 137 -0.78 0.45 -3.22
CA ALA A 137 -2.07 1.06 -2.94
C ALA A 137 -2.10 1.86 -1.62
N GLY A 138 -1.48 1.30 -0.57
CA GLY A 138 -1.40 1.94 0.74
C GLY A 138 -0.52 3.19 0.75
N VAL A 139 0.70 3.09 0.22
CA VAL A 139 1.66 4.21 0.25
C VAL A 139 1.23 5.33 -0.69
N GLN A 140 0.74 5.01 -1.90
CA GLN A 140 0.33 6.06 -2.86
C GLN A 140 -0.77 6.97 -2.33
N THR A 141 -1.63 6.43 -1.46
CA THR A 141 -2.75 7.16 -0.84
C THR A 141 -2.27 8.20 0.19
N ARG A 142 -1.04 8.09 0.67
CA ARG A 142 -0.42 9.01 1.65
C ARG A 142 0.43 10.08 0.98
N LEU A 143 0.88 9.83 -0.24
CA LEU A 143 1.77 10.70 -0.99
C LEU A 143 0.97 11.77 -1.78
N PRO A 144 1.55 12.96 -1.98
CA PRO A 144 0.94 14.01 -2.79
C PRO A 144 0.78 13.59 -4.26
N GLY A 145 0.07 14.38 -5.06
CA GLY A 145 -0.17 14.17 -6.48
C GLY A 145 -1.65 14.10 -6.86
N TRP A 146 -2.56 13.96 -5.89
CA TRP A 146 -3.99 14.00 -6.12
C TRP A 146 -4.54 15.38 -5.78
N GLU A 147 -5.01 16.15 -6.77
CA GLU A 147 -5.44 17.54 -6.59
C GLU A 147 -6.45 17.74 -5.44
N TRP A 148 -7.35 16.78 -5.22
CA TRP A 148 -8.35 16.87 -4.15
C TRP A 148 -7.75 16.84 -2.75
N THR A 149 -6.55 16.27 -2.58
CA THR A 149 -5.81 16.24 -1.31
C THR A 149 -4.96 17.50 -1.08
N GLU A 150 -4.72 18.28 -2.12
CA GLU A 150 -3.81 19.43 -2.10
C GLU A 150 -4.52 20.78 -1.94
N ARG A 151 -5.85 20.77 -1.97
CA ARG A 151 -6.71 21.94 -1.82
C ARG A 151 -7.61 21.82 -0.59
N GLU A 152 -8.11 22.95 -0.12
CA GLU A 152 -9.16 22.95 0.91
C GLU A 152 -10.40 22.20 0.42
N SER A 153 -11.01 21.42 1.33
CA SER A 153 -12.21 20.65 1.01
C SER A 153 -13.38 21.60 0.73
N PRO A 154 -14.03 21.53 -0.44
CA PRO A 154 -15.19 22.36 -0.76
C PRO A 154 -16.44 21.97 0.06
N PHE A 155 -16.36 20.88 0.84
CA PHE A 155 -17.42 20.41 1.72
C PHE A 155 -17.26 20.89 3.16
N ALA A 156 -16.22 21.67 3.46
CA ALA A 156 -16.15 22.39 4.74
C ALA A 156 -17.30 23.40 4.79
N VAL A 157 -18.16 23.27 5.81
CA VAL A 157 -19.36 24.12 5.91
C VAL A 157 -19.08 25.52 6.48
N ASP A 158 -17.91 25.76 7.06
CA ASP A 158 -17.50 27.03 7.67
C ASP A 158 -15.95 27.12 7.60
N GLY A 159 -15.30 28.20 7.17
CA GLY A 159 -15.33 29.54 7.76
C GLY A 159 -16.67 30.27 7.84
N ALA A 160 -17.18 30.34 9.07
CA ALA A 160 -18.09 31.37 9.57
C ALA A 160 -17.31 32.35 10.45
#